data_AF-A0A7Y2TDH6-F1
#
_entry.id   AF-A0A7Y2TDH6-F1
#
_cell.length_a   1.000
_cell.length_b   1.000
_cell.length_c   1.000
_cell.angle_alpha   90.00
_cell.angle_beta   90.00
_cell.angle_gamma   90.00
#
_symmetry.space_group_name_H-M   'P 1'
#
loop_
_entity.id
_entity.type
_entity.pdbx_description
1 polymer ?
#
loop_
_entity_poly.entity_id
_entity_poly.type
_entity_poly.pdbx_seq_one_letter_code
_entity_poly.pdbx_strand_id
1 'polypeptide(L)'
;MQLRHELKKLIGIIKELDKKVVTIFLSVAVLQTISYYITSRRFFRVNLFNYLQSDPDVFLIEYLYWFISDFITFFILAVLIIKIILKERLTDYGLTWGEHKIGLSIS
;
A
#
# COMPACT_ATOMS: atom_id res chain seq x y z
N MET A 1 2.03 -40.93 3.77
CA MET A 1 2.14 -40.48 5.19
C MET A 1 3.14 -39.33 5.37
N GLN A 2 4.24 -39.26 4.60
CA GLN A 2 5.25 -38.18 4.66
C GLN A 2 4.73 -36.76 4.32
N LEU A 3 3.88 -36.62 3.30
CA LEU A 3 3.41 -35.28 2.88
C LEU A 3 2.69 -34.51 4.01
N ARG A 4 1.87 -35.19 4.80
CA ARG A 4 1.19 -34.57 5.95
C ARG A 4 2.16 -34.15 7.05
N HIS A 5 3.28 -34.85 7.20
CA HIS A 5 4.32 -34.51 8.17
C HIS A 5 5.12 -33.28 7.71
N GLU A 6 5.54 -33.25 6.45
CA GLU A 6 6.21 -32.08 5.86
C GLU A 6 5.33 -30.83 5.88
N LEU A 7 4.04 -30.95 5.57
CA LEU A 7 3.10 -29.83 5.67
C LEU A 7 2.96 -29.32 7.12
N LYS A 8 2.90 -30.21 8.11
CA LYS A 8 2.87 -29.80 9.52
C LYS A 8 4.15 -29.09 9.93
N LYS A 9 5.30 -29.58 9.47
CA LYS A 9 6.61 -28.95 9.72
C LYS A 9 6.70 -27.57 9.10
N LEU A 10 6.26 -27.42 7.85
CA LEU A 10 6.20 -26.14 7.15
C LEU A 10 5.28 -25.14 7.87
N ILE A 11 4.09 -25.57 8.31
CA ILE A 11 3.18 -24.73 9.09
C ILE A 11 3.82 -24.31 10.43
N GLY A 12 4.61 -25.19 11.06
CA GLY A 12 5.39 -24.86 12.25
C GLY A 12 6.35 -23.70 11.99
N ILE A 13 7.17 -23.81 10.95
CA ILE A 13 8.14 -22.76 10.56
C ILE A 13 7.44 -21.45 10.23
N ILE A 14 6.33 -21.49 9.48
CA ILE A 14 5.56 -20.29 9.12
C ILE A 14 5.03 -19.58 10.38
N LYS A 15 4.66 -20.33 11.43
CA LYS A 15 4.17 -19.75 12.69
C LYS A 15 5.28 -19.10 13.52
N GLU A 16 6.54 -19.46 13.29
CA GLU A 16 7.70 -18.85 13.94
C GLU A 16 8.11 -17.52 13.31
N LEU A 17 7.61 -17.21 12.09
CA LEU A 17 7.87 -15.94 11.43
C LEU A 17 7.30 -14.76 12.23
N ASP A 18 8.02 -13.63 12.19
CA ASP A 18 7.54 -12.39 12.76
C ASP A 18 6.27 -11.92 12.04
N LYS A 19 5.16 -11.91 12.77
CA LYS A 19 3.84 -11.52 12.26
C LYS A 19 3.83 -10.11 11.69
N LYS A 20 4.62 -9.18 12.23
CA LYS A 20 4.74 -7.81 11.75
C LYS A 20 5.37 -7.79 10.37
N VAL A 21 6.50 -8.47 10.21
CA VAL A 21 7.22 -8.58 8.93
C VAL A 21 6.33 -9.24 7.88
N VAL A 22 5.67 -10.34 8.23
CA VAL A 22 4.74 -11.04 7.33
C VAL A 22 3.58 -10.12 6.93
N THR A 23 3.00 -9.37 7.88
CA THR A 23 1.91 -8.44 7.59
C THR A 23 2.34 -7.36 6.61
N ILE A 24 3.48 -6.70 6.85
CA ILE A 24 4.01 -5.66 5.97
C ILE A 24 4.25 -6.23 4.56
N PHE A 25 4.89 -7.39 4.47
CA PHE A 25 5.19 -8.03 3.19
C PHE A 25 3.93 -8.35 2.39
N LEU A 26 2.91 -8.94 3.04
CA LEU A 26 1.62 -9.21 2.41
C LEU A 26 0.88 -7.92 2.03
N SER A 27 0.94 -6.90 2.88
CA SER A 27 0.35 -5.60 2.59
C SER A 27 0.93 -4.99 1.32
N VAL A 28 2.25 -5.02 1.11
CA VAL A 28 2.86 -4.49 -0.12
C VAL A 28 2.29 -5.20 -1.36
N ALA A 29 2.19 -6.52 -1.35
CA ALA A 29 1.62 -7.27 -2.47
C ALA A 29 0.15 -6.90 -2.75
N VAL A 30 -0.65 -6.76 -1.70
CA VAL A 30 -2.07 -6.36 -1.82
C VAL A 30 -2.20 -4.94 -2.36
N LEU A 31 -1.46 -3.98 -1.79
CA LEU A 31 -1.49 -2.58 -2.22
C LEU A 31 -1.01 -2.42 -3.67
N GLN A 32 0.05 -3.12 -4.05
CA GLN A 32 0.55 -3.13 -5.42
C GLN A 32 -0.50 -3.67 -6.40
N THR A 33 -1.21 -4.72 -6.00
CA THR A 33 -2.29 -5.31 -6.81
C THR A 33 -3.44 -4.32 -6.99
N ILE A 34 -3.87 -3.67 -5.90
CA ILE A 34 -4.91 -2.64 -5.96
C ILE A 34 -4.49 -1.49 -6.88
N SER A 35 -3.25 -1.01 -6.74
CA SER A 35 -2.74 0.07 -7.59
C SER A 35 -2.74 -0.34 -9.07
N TYR A 36 -2.20 -1.51 -9.38
CA TYR A 36 -2.15 -1.98 -10.76
C TYR A 36 -3.54 -2.12 -11.42
N TYR A 37 -4.51 -2.69 -10.70
CA TYR A 37 -5.82 -2.99 -11.28
C TYR A 37 -6.82 -1.84 -11.23
N ILE A 38 -6.80 -1.05 -10.16
CA ILE A 38 -7.86 -0.07 -9.89
C ILE A 38 -7.35 1.35 -10.10
N THR A 39 -6.19 1.71 -9.55
CA THR A 39 -5.72 3.10 -9.61
C THR A 39 -5.07 3.45 -10.95
N SER A 40 -4.75 2.45 -11.77
CA SER A 40 -4.02 2.66 -13.01
C SER A 40 -4.78 3.56 -14.00
N ARG A 41 -4.01 4.33 -14.76
CA ARG A 41 -4.52 5.10 -15.91
C ARG A 41 -5.26 4.24 -16.93
N ARG A 42 -4.88 2.97 -17.07
CA ARG A 42 -5.59 2.01 -17.91
C ARG A 42 -7.01 1.78 -17.40
N PHE A 43 -7.19 1.61 -16.10
CA PHE A 43 -8.51 1.45 -15.50
C PHE A 43 -9.38 2.69 -15.78
N PHE A 44 -8.83 3.89 -15.61
CA PHE A 44 -9.52 5.14 -15.96
C PHE A 44 -9.94 5.16 -17.44
N ARG A 45 -9.01 4.84 -18.36
CA ARG A 45 -9.28 4.83 -19.79
C ARG A 45 -10.37 3.84 -20.21
N VAL A 46 -10.43 2.68 -19.56
CA VAL A 46 -11.43 1.65 -19.88
C VAL A 46 -12.80 1.98 -19.26
N ASN A 47 -12.84 2.52 -18.05
CA ASN A 47 -14.07 2.60 -17.26
C ASN A 47 -14.65 4.02 -17.14
N LEU A 48 -13.83 5.07 -17.24
CA LEU A 48 -14.23 6.44 -16.91
C LEU A 48 -14.09 7.40 -18.10
N PHE A 49 -13.14 7.14 -19.00
CA PHE A 49 -12.80 8.07 -20.09
C PHE A 49 -13.96 8.33 -21.05
N ASN A 50 -14.75 7.31 -21.39
CA ASN A 50 -15.91 7.49 -22.29
C ASN A 50 -16.94 8.48 -21.74
N TYR A 51 -17.06 8.64 -20.42
CA TYR A 51 -17.96 9.59 -19.79
C TYR A 51 -17.41 11.02 -19.76
N LEU A 52 -16.09 11.18 -19.92
CA LEU A 52 -15.36 12.43 -19.78
C LEU A 52 -14.69 12.87 -21.09
N GLN A 53 -14.88 12.14 -22.19
CA GLN A 53 -14.19 12.38 -23.47
C GLN A 53 -14.48 13.76 -24.09
N SER A 54 -15.60 14.37 -23.73
CA SER A 54 -15.98 15.72 -24.18
C SER A 54 -15.28 16.84 -23.41
N ASP A 55 -14.62 16.50 -22.29
CA ASP A 55 -13.89 17.45 -21.47
C ASP A 55 -12.52 17.73 -22.12
N PRO A 56 -12.17 19.00 -22.39
CA PRO A 56 -10.88 19.36 -22.96
C PRO A 56 -9.70 18.93 -22.07
N ASP A 57 -9.92 18.78 -20.76
CA ASP A 57 -8.90 18.46 -19.77
C ASP A 57 -8.94 16.99 -19.32
N VAL A 58 -9.60 16.09 -20.07
CA VAL A 58 -9.75 14.67 -19.70
C VAL A 58 -8.43 13.97 -19.32
N PHE A 59 -7.30 14.36 -19.94
CA PHE A 59 -5.98 13.83 -19.60
C PHE A 59 -5.43 14.34 -18.27
N LEU A 60 -5.75 15.59 -17.89
CA LEU A 60 -5.43 16.11 -16.57
C LEU A 60 -6.25 15.39 -15.50
N ILE A 61 -7.54 15.14 -15.78
CA ILE A 61 -8.41 14.37 -14.90
C ILE A 61 -7.91 12.93 -14.75
N GLU A 62 -7.48 12.27 -15.84
CA GLU A 62 -6.85 10.94 -15.81
C GLU A 62 -5.61 10.94 -14.90
N TYR A 63 -4.76 11.96 -15.03
CA TYR A 63 -3.56 12.09 -14.21
C TYR A 63 -3.89 12.29 -12.72
N LEU A 64 -4.81 13.20 -12.41
CA LEU A 64 -5.24 13.46 -11.03
C LEU A 64 -5.90 12.24 -10.42
N TYR A 65 -6.72 11.52 -11.18
CA TYR A 65 -7.30 10.25 -10.77
C TYR A 65 -6.21 9.27 -10.36
N TRP A 66 -5.22 9.02 -11.23
CA TRP A 66 -4.14 8.08 -10.93
C TRP A 66 -3.32 8.54 -9.72
N PHE A 67 -2.93 9.81 -9.68
CA PHE A 67 -2.10 10.36 -8.61
C PHE A 67 -2.77 10.30 -7.24
N ILE A 68 -4.02 10.78 -7.15
CA ILE A 68 -4.78 10.77 -5.90
C ILE A 68 -5.08 9.33 -5.46
N SER A 69 -5.44 8.46 -6.41
CA SER A 69 -5.74 7.06 -6.09
C SER A 69 -4.51 6.30 -5.60
N ASP A 70 -3.33 6.53 -6.19
CA ASP A 70 -2.07 5.95 -5.71
C ASP A 70 -1.67 6.51 -4.34
N PHE A 71 -1.86 7.81 -4.10
CA PHE A 71 -1.65 8.38 -2.77
C PHE A 71 -2.57 7.71 -1.73
N ILE A 72 -3.86 7.58 -2.01
CA ILE A 72 -4.80 6.89 -1.11
C ILE A 72 -4.36 5.44 -0.89
N THR A 73 -3.98 4.74 -1.95
CA THR A 73 -3.64 3.32 -1.88
C THR A 73 -2.34 3.10 -1.09
N PHE A 74 -1.28 3.84 -1.38
CA PHE A 74 0.02 3.58 -0.76
C PHE A 74 0.21 4.32 0.56
N PHE A 75 -0.38 5.49 0.74
CA PHE A 75 -0.22 6.26 1.97
C PHE A 75 -1.36 6.00 2.94
N ILE A 76 -2.61 6.25 2.55
CA ILE A 76 -3.75 6.14 3.46
C ILE A 76 -3.98 4.69 3.90
N LEU A 77 -3.94 3.71 2.98
CA LEU A 77 -4.10 2.31 3.39
C LEU A 77 -2.91 1.81 4.23
N ALA A 78 -1.68 2.24 3.94
CA ALA A 78 -0.52 1.88 4.78
C ALA A 78 -0.68 2.42 6.21
N VAL A 79 -1.14 3.66 6.36
CA VAL A 79 -1.46 4.24 7.67
C VAL A 79 -2.55 3.44 8.39
N LEU A 80 -3.59 3.00 7.67
CA LEU A 80 -4.64 2.15 8.23
C LEU A 80 -4.11 0.78 8.65
N ILE A 81 -3.21 0.17 7.87
CA ILE A 81 -2.56 -1.10 8.21
C ILE A 81 -1.78 -0.95 9.52
N ILE A 82 -0.96 0.10 9.66
CA ILE A 82 -0.18 0.33 10.89
C ILE A 82 -1.12 0.52 12.09
N LYS A 83 -2.16 1.35 11.94
CA LYS A 83 -3.03 1.72 13.06
C LYS A 83 -4.01 0.63 13.46
N ILE A 84 -4.57 -0.11 12.50
CA ILE A 84 -5.65 -1.07 12.74
C ILE A 84 -5.11 -2.50 12.84
N ILE A 85 -4.21 -2.90 11.94
CA ILE A 85 -3.70 -4.27 11.88
C ILE A 85 -2.53 -4.45 12.84
N LEU A 86 -1.50 -3.61 12.73
CA LEU A 86 -0.34 -3.68 13.62
C LEU A 86 -0.61 -3.08 15.00
N LYS A 87 -1.58 -2.16 15.10
CA LYS A 87 -1.94 -1.41 16.32
C LYS A 87 -0.76 -0.66 16.92
N GLU A 88 0.10 -0.13 16.05
CA GLU A 88 1.30 0.61 16.43
C GLU A 88 1.11 2.13 16.23
N ARG A 89 2.04 2.92 16.78
CA ARG A 89 2.01 4.38 16.65
C ARG A 89 2.64 4.77 15.32
N LEU A 90 2.00 5.69 14.60
CA LEU A 90 2.52 6.22 13.33
C LEU A 90 3.87 6.94 13.52
N THR A 91 4.12 7.48 14.72
CA THR A 91 5.39 8.12 15.09
C THR A 91 6.58 7.18 14.96
N ASP A 92 6.38 5.88 15.17
CA ASP A 92 7.43 4.87 15.09
C ASP A 92 7.84 4.59 13.62
N TYR A 93 7.07 5.14 12.67
CA TYR A 93 7.26 5.04 11.22
C TYR A 93 7.62 6.40 10.59
N GLY A 94 8.00 7.39 11.39
CA GLY A 94 8.38 8.73 10.91
C GLY A 94 7.20 9.66 10.63
N LEU A 95 5.97 9.24 10.92
CA LEU A 95 4.77 10.11 10.84
C LEU A 95 4.57 10.83 12.18
N THR A 96 5.29 11.93 12.37
CA THR A 96 5.12 12.82 13.52
C THR A 96 4.61 14.20 13.10
N TRP A 97 3.85 14.87 13.95
CA TRP A 97 3.34 16.22 13.73
C TRP A 97 4.15 17.21 14.59
N GLY A 98 4.79 18.22 13.98
CA GLY A 98 5.64 19.19 14.69
C GLY A 98 7.14 18.97 14.46
N GLU A 99 7.94 20.05 14.63
CA GLU A 99 9.32 20.24 14.17
C GLU A 99 10.18 18.96 14.09
N HIS A 100 10.29 18.44 12.87
CA HIS A 100 11.44 17.67 12.48
C HIS A 100 12.63 18.62 12.40
N LYS A 101 13.60 18.48 13.30
CA LYS A 101 14.98 18.89 13.03
C LYS A 101 15.40 18.16 11.75
N ILE A 102 15.23 18.84 10.63
CA ILE A 102 15.69 18.44 9.31
C ILE A 102 17.19 18.21 9.50
N GLY A 103 17.59 16.94 9.50
CA GLY A 103 18.93 16.51 9.85
C GLY A 103 19.94 16.90 8.79
N LEU A 104 20.38 18.16 8.82
CA LEU A 104 21.71 18.55 8.39
C LEU A 104 22.49 18.95 9.64
N SER A 105 22.92 17.92 10.36
CA SER A 105 24.02 18.06 11.32
C SER A 105 25.30 18.19 10.50
N ILE A 106 25.66 19.42 10.12
CA ILE A 106 27.02 19.73 9.66
C ILE A 106 27.91 19.45 10.87
N SER A 107 28.77 18.43 10.73
CA SER A 107 29.84 18.13 11.67
C SER A 107 30.93 19.18 11.57
#